data_AF-A0A8J7DP46-F1
#
_entry.id   AF-A0A8J7DP46-F1
#
_cell.length_a   1.000
_cell.length_b   1.000
_cell.length_c   1.000
_cell.angle_alpha   90.00
_cell.angle_beta   90.00
_cell.angle_gamma   90.00
#
_symmetry.space_group_name_H-M   'P 1'
#
loop_
_entity.id
_entity.type
_entity.pdbx_description
1 polymer ?
#
loop_
_entity_poly.entity_id
_entity_poly.type
_entity_poly.pdbx_seq_one_letter_code
_entity_poly.pdbx_strand_id
1 'polypeptide(L)'
;MIKKVEVNAYSPEDINSWDTMRFFSDWIGSQFLSTIPGKFKHSPHFYGGDRHLGLIILEDIQYRTRLVEPLLGDSRSQAESALLQYAACLAQLHADTIGKVAKYEKFFRALSPRGKPIGEIVDIHKHQILLESLGIQPDSSWLRDLEAINTAVNSPGEFLAYIHADACPDNVLDTGKALRLVDFETGHFGHALIDAVYGRMMFPSCWCANRLPHAIVQQMENTYRALLCQQCPAAEDDRIFEAALVKACGFWLLYTLTRHFESASRKDISWGVSTIRQRILARLEAFIATSQEFNQLPGLCNTSEQLLARLRQHWSNVPDLPLYPAFQRR
;
A
#
# COMPACT_ATOMS: atom_id res chain seq x y z
N MET A 1 4.10 18.34 -17.10
CA MET A 1 5.09 17.24 -17.07
C MET A 1 4.76 16.21 -18.13
N ILE A 2 5.77 15.65 -18.81
CA ILE A 2 5.61 14.50 -19.71
C ILE A 2 6.16 13.27 -18.98
N LYS A 3 5.39 12.19 -18.91
CA LYS A 3 5.85 10.89 -18.41
C LYS A 3 5.85 9.91 -19.57
N LYS A 4 6.96 9.17 -19.75
CA LYS A 4 7.15 8.25 -20.88
C LYS A 4 7.75 6.93 -20.40
N VAL A 5 7.33 5.83 -21.00
CA VAL A 5 7.94 4.50 -20.78
C VAL A 5 9.36 4.50 -21.37
N GLU A 6 10.35 4.18 -20.53
CA GLU A 6 11.76 4.09 -20.92
C GLU A 6 12.23 2.63 -20.91
N VAL A 7 12.04 1.94 -22.04
CA VAL A 7 12.51 0.56 -22.27
C VAL A 7 13.02 0.38 -23.70
N ASN A 8 13.85 -0.64 -23.92
CA ASN A 8 14.43 -0.92 -25.23
C ASN A 8 13.38 -1.21 -26.32
N ALA A 9 12.28 -1.87 -25.96
CA ALA A 9 11.16 -2.15 -26.86
C ALA A 9 9.84 -2.04 -26.10
N TYR A 10 9.10 -0.96 -26.31
CA TYR A 10 7.75 -0.79 -25.77
C TYR A 10 6.72 -1.33 -26.77
N SER A 11 5.81 -2.16 -26.27
CA SER A 11 4.67 -2.68 -27.04
C SER A 11 3.38 -2.45 -26.26
N PRO A 12 2.49 -1.54 -26.69
CA PRO A 12 1.21 -1.33 -26.02
C PRO A 12 0.25 -2.53 -26.13
N GLU A 13 0.56 -3.48 -27.02
CA GLU A 13 -0.20 -4.72 -27.20
C GLU A 13 0.29 -5.87 -26.32
N ASP A 14 1.48 -5.74 -25.72
CA ASP A 14 1.97 -6.72 -24.76
C ASP A 14 1.34 -6.48 -23.38
N ILE A 15 0.13 -7.00 -23.20
CA ILE A 15 -0.65 -6.87 -21.97
C ILE A 15 -0.04 -7.61 -20.76
N ASN A 16 0.99 -8.44 -20.97
CA ASN A 16 1.68 -9.15 -19.89
C ASN A 16 2.97 -8.43 -19.48
N SER A 17 3.42 -7.44 -20.25
CA SER A 17 4.58 -6.62 -19.90
C SER A 17 4.26 -5.74 -18.70
N TRP A 18 5.11 -5.82 -17.67
CA TRP A 18 5.02 -4.96 -16.49
C TRP A 18 5.03 -3.47 -16.87
N ASP A 19 5.87 -3.08 -17.83
CA ASP A 19 5.98 -1.69 -18.27
C ASP A 19 4.70 -1.19 -18.95
N THR A 20 4.03 -2.04 -19.73
CA THR A 20 2.74 -1.69 -20.33
C THR A 20 1.63 -1.62 -19.28
N MET A 21 1.57 -2.60 -18.36
CA MET A 21 0.55 -2.64 -17.31
C MET A 21 0.65 -1.43 -16.37
N ARG A 22 1.85 -1.12 -15.89
CA ARG A 22 2.06 0.00 -14.95
C ARG A 22 1.80 1.35 -15.60
N PHE A 23 2.24 1.51 -16.85
CA PHE A 23 1.97 2.73 -17.63
C PHE A 23 0.49 2.95 -17.87
N PHE A 24 -0.26 1.90 -18.26
CA PHE A 24 -1.70 2.01 -18.43
C PHE A 24 -2.42 2.28 -17.11
N SER A 25 -1.97 1.69 -16.00
CA SER A 25 -2.56 1.97 -14.69
C SER A 25 -2.39 3.44 -14.31
N ASP A 26 -1.20 4.02 -14.51
CA ASP A 26 -0.95 5.44 -14.23
C ASP A 26 -1.74 6.37 -15.16
N TRP A 27 -1.83 6.04 -16.45
CA TRP A 27 -2.68 6.76 -17.40
C TRP A 27 -4.14 6.73 -16.95
N ILE A 28 -4.72 5.54 -16.77
CA ILE A 28 -6.14 5.36 -16.48
C ILE A 28 -6.48 6.01 -15.14
N GLY A 29 -5.61 5.82 -14.13
CA GLY A 29 -5.72 6.46 -12.83
C GLY A 29 -5.76 7.99 -12.93
N SER A 30 -4.75 8.58 -13.56
CA SER A 30 -4.66 10.04 -13.76
C SER A 30 -5.85 10.59 -14.54
N GLN A 31 -6.26 9.92 -15.61
CA GLN A 31 -7.42 10.29 -16.42
C GLN A 31 -8.72 10.20 -15.62
N PHE A 32 -8.94 9.09 -14.91
CA PHE A 32 -10.12 8.88 -14.08
C PHE A 32 -10.22 9.92 -12.96
N LEU A 33 -9.14 10.11 -12.19
CA LEU A 33 -9.09 11.04 -11.07
C LEU A 33 -9.28 12.50 -11.50
N SER A 34 -8.84 12.87 -12.71
CA SER A 34 -9.12 14.19 -13.30
C SER A 34 -10.60 14.46 -13.57
N THR A 35 -11.43 13.40 -13.55
CA THR A 35 -12.88 13.51 -13.75
C THR A 35 -13.68 13.44 -12.46
N ILE A 36 -13.03 13.23 -11.31
CA ILE A 36 -13.70 13.19 -10.01
C ILE A 36 -14.04 14.62 -9.59
N PRO A 37 -15.33 14.96 -9.42
CA PRO A 37 -15.72 16.28 -8.98
C PRO A 37 -15.37 16.46 -7.50
N GLY A 38 -14.84 17.61 -7.13
CA GLY A 38 -14.51 17.88 -5.74
C GLY A 38 -13.66 19.13 -5.57
N LYS A 39 -13.61 19.65 -4.35
CA LYS A 39 -12.66 20.71 -3.98
C LYS A 39 -11.23 20.16 -3.89
N PHE A 40 -11.09 18.86 -3.60
CA PHE A 40 -9.82 18.17 -3.49
C PHE A 40 -9.39 17.67 -4.86
N LYS A 41 -8.23 18.14 -5.33
CA LYS A 41 -7.57 17.60 -6.50
C LYS A 41 -6.65 16.48 -6.02
N HIS A 42 -7.02 15.21 -6.16
CA HIS A 42 -6.22 14.10 -5.62
C HIS A 42 -4.91 13.88 -6.36
N SER A 43 -4.96 13.88 -7.69
CA SER A 43 -3.83 13.61 -8.61
C SER A 43 -3.52 14.82 -9.50
N PRO A 44 -2.36 14.89 -10.17
CA PRO A 44 -2.13 15.80 -11.29
C PRO A 44 -3.30 15.77 -12.29
N HIS A 45 -3.63 16.92 -12.86
CA HIS A 45 -4.59 16.96 -13.96
C HIS A 45 -4.01 16.25 -15.20
N PHE A 46 -4.80 15.38 -15.81
CA PHE A 46 -4.45 14.65 -17.02
C PHE A 46 -4.85 15.46 -18.26
N TYR A 47 -3.88 15.80 -19.11
CA TYR A 47 -4.12 16.56 -20.34
C TYR A 47 -4.29 15.68 -21.59
N GLY A 48 -3.74 14.47 -21.59
CA GLY A 48 -3.75 13.57 -22.75
C GLY A 48 -2.57 12.60 -22.73
N GLY A 49 -2.49 11.76 -23.75
CA GLY A 49 -1.37 10.83 -23.93
C GLY A 49 -1.36 10.21 -25.33
N ASP A 50 -0.28 9.52 -25.65
CA ASP A 50 -0.14 8.72 -26.86
C ASP A 50 0.20 7.28 -26.48
N ARG A 51 -0.74 6.37 -26.78
CA ARG A 51 -0.64 4.95 -26.42
C ARG A 51 0.49 4.25 -27.17
N HIS A 52 0.77 4.62 -28.41
CA HIS A 52 1.82 4.00 -29.23
C HIS A 52 3.20 4.47 -28.83
N LEU A 53 3.33 5.74 -28.43
CA LEU A 53 4.58 6.30 -27.94
C LEU A 53 4.84 6.01 -26.45
N GLY A 54 3.85 5.47 -25.74
CA GLY A 54 3.95 5.15 -24.31
C GLY A 54 4.15 6.41 -23.47
N LEU A 55 3.40 7.47 -23.76
CA LEU A 55 3.51 8.76 -23.03
C LEU A 55 2.17 9.30 -22.55
N ILE A 56 2.21 10.04 -21.45
CA ILE A 56 1.11 10.87 -20.94
C ILE A 56 1.61 12.27 -20.59
N ILE A 57 0.70 13.25 -20.65
CA ILE A 57 0.94 14.65 -20.31
C ILE A 57 0.09 14.99 -19.09
N LEU A 58 0.75 15.42 -18.03
CA LEU A 58 0.16 15.71 -16.72
C LEU A 58 0.45 17.15 -16.27
N GLU A 59 -0.37 17.69 -15.37
CA GLU A 59 -0.09 18.89 -14.59
C GLU A 59 1.29 18.79 -13.96
N ASP A 60 2.09 19.85 -14.11
CA ASP A 60 3.31 20.02 -13.34
C ASP A 60 2.96 20.68 -12.00
N ILE A 61 2.70 19.85 -10.99
CA ILE A 61 2.30 20.31 -9.67
C ILE A 61 3.45 21.09 -9.04
N GLN A 62 3.21 22.34 -8.68
CA GLN A 62 4.14 23.10 -7.85
C GLN A 62 3.97 22.68 -6.39
N TYR A 63 5.04 22.17 -5.77
CA TYR A 63 5.06 21.70 -4.40
C TYR A 63 6.24 22.28 -3.61
N ARG A 64 6.10 22.31 -2.28
CA ARG A 64 7.13 22.81 -1.36
C ARG A 64 8.04 21.70 -0.89
N THR A 65 7.45 20.55 -0.57
CA THR A 65 8.11 19.38 0.00
C THR A 65 7.37 18.12 -0.42
N ARG A 66 8.01 16.96 -0.32
CA ARG A 66 7.36 15.65 -0.30
C ARG A 66 7.11 15.18 1.13
N LEU A 67 6.18 14.24 1.34
CA LEU A 67 5.92 13.65 2.66
C LEU A 67 7.14 12.92 3.23
N VAL A 68 8.02 12.37 2.39
CA VAL A 68 9.25 11.69 2.85
C VAL A 68 10.19 12.62 3.61
N GLU A 69 10.23 13.91 3.25
CA GLU A 69 11.15 14.89 3.82
C GLU A 69 10.92 15.14 5.32
N PRO A 70 9.70 15.48 5.80
CA PRO A 70 9.47 15.64 7.24
C PRO A 70 9.68 14.35 8.02
N LEU A 71 9.50 13.16 7.42
CA LEU A 71 9.75 11.88 8.08
C LEU A 71 11.25 11.60 8.30
N LEU A 72 12.07 11.93 7.29
CA LEU A 72 13.53 11.80 7.35
C LEU A 72 14.23 13.01 7.97
N GLY A 73 13.49 14.08 8.24
CA GLY A 73 13.96 15.27 8.93
C GLY A 73 13.99 15.10 10.45
N ASP A 74 14.17 16.24 11.13
CA ASP A 74 14.47 16.28 12.57
C ASP A 74 13.30 16.78 13.44
N SER A 75 12.20 17.19 12.79
CA SER A 75 11.10 17.88 13.47
C SER A 75 9.92 16.94 13.68
N ARG A 76 9.83 16.36 14.88
CA ARG A 76 8.72 15.50 15.31
C ARG A 76 7.35 16.08 14.97
N SER A 77 7.09 17.33 15.35
CA SER A 77 5.78 17.97 15.13
C SER A 77 5.42 18.13 13.65
N GLN A 78 6.41 18.35 12.78
CA GLN A 78 6.19 18.45 11.34
C GLN A 78 5.86 17.07 10.76
N ALA A 79 6.58 16.02 11.18
CA ALA A 79 6.30 14.65 10.80
C ALA A 79 4.89 14.20 11.24
N GLU A 80 4.50 14.49 12.48
CA GLU A 80 3.16 14.17 12.99
C GLU A 80 2.08 14.87 12.16
N SER A 81 2.20 16.19 11.95
CA SER A 81 1.25 16.94 11.12
C SER A 81 1.15 16.39 9.69
N ALA A 82 2.29 16.07 9.07
CA ALA A 82 2.33 15.57 7.71
C ALA A 82 1.67 14.18 7.58
N LEU A 83 1.87 13.29 8.55
CA LEU A 83 1.24 11.96 8.58
C LEU A 83 -0.28 12.02 8.77
N LEU A 84 -0.79 12.95 9.58
CA LEU A 84 -2.23 13.14 9.74
C LEU A 84 -2.86 13.72 8.47
N GLN A 85 -2.19 14.67 7.82
CA GLN A 85 -2.62 15.19 6.51
C GLN A 85 -2.60 14.10 5.44
N TYR A 86 -1.61 13.20 5.47
CA TYR A 86 -1.53 12.05 4.57
C TYR A 86 -2.69 11.08 4.78
N ALA A 87 -3.00 10.72 6.03
CA ALA A 87 -4.15 9.90 6.35
C ALA A 87 -5.47 10.52 5.86
N ALA A 88 -5.62 11.85 6.04
CA ALA A 88 -6.78 12.57 5.53
C ALA A 88 -6.84 12.60 4.00
N CYS A 89 -5.70 12.75 3.33
CA CYS A 89 -5.59 12.74 1.86
C CYS A 89 -6.05 11.40 1.28
N LEU A 90 -5.58 10.28 1.82
CA LEU A 90 -6.03 8.95 1.40
C LEU A 90 -7.52 8.73 1.67
N ALA A 91 -8.02 9.12 2.85
CA ALA A 91 -9.43 8.95 3.17
C ALA A 91 -10.32 9.73 2.21
N GLN A 92 -9.93 10.95 1.85
CA GLN A 92 -10.68 11.76 0.88
C GLN A 92 -10.63 11.16 -0.52
N LEU A 93 -9.47 10.64 -0.97
CA LEU A 93 -9.38 9.91 -2.24
C LEU A 93 -10.37 8.74 -2.27
N HIS A 94 -10.37 7.92 -1.23
CA HIS A 94 -11.22 6.75 -1.18
C HIS A 94 -12.71 7.12 -1.08
N ALA A 95 -13.07 8.03 -0.19
CA ALA A 95 -14.44 8.53 -0.06
C ALA A 95 -14.95 9.11 -1.38
N ASP A 96 -14.14 9.92 -2.07
CA ASP A 96 -14.52 10.54 -3.34
C ASP A 96 -14.57 9.55 -4.50
N THR A 97 -14.09 8.31 -4.35
CA THR A 97 -14.04 7.31 -5.42
C THR A 97 -14.95 6.10 -5.19
N ILE A 98 -15.46 5.89 -3.98
CA ILE A 98 -16.53 4.92 -3.70
C ILE A 98 -17.71 5.13 -4.65
N GLY A 99 -18.23 4.01 -5.16
CA GLY A 99 -19.34 3.97 -6.11
C GLY A 99 -18.99 4.37 -7.55
N LYS A 100 -17.71 4.58 -7.88
CA LYS A 100 -17.29 5.10 -9.22
C LYS A 100 -16.54 4.09 -10.09
N VAL A 101 -16.50 2.82 -9.70
CA VAL A 101 -15.80 1.74 -10.43
C VAL A 101 -16.24 1.63 -11.90
N ALA A 102 -17.54 1.74 -12.18
CA ALA A 102 -18.06 1.66 -13.55
C ALA A 102 -17.55 2.81 -14.45
N LYS A 103 -17.19 3.96 -13.88
CA LYS A 103 -16.60 5.08 -14.63
C LYS A 103 -15.13 4.78 -14.97
N TYR A 104 -14.37 4.26 -14.00
CA TYR A 104 -13.00 3.80 -14.20
C TYR A 104 -12.92 2.69 -15.25
N GLU A 105 -13.81 1.69 -15.18
CA GLU A 105 -13.83 0.58 -16.14
C GLU A 105 -14.03 1.03 -17.60
N LYS A 106 -14.74 2.15 -17.84
CA LYS A 106 -14.87 2.70 -19.19
C LYS A 106 -13.53 3.18 -19.74
N PHE A 107 -12.74 3.89 -18.92
CA PHE A 107 -11.38 4.31 -19.31
C PHE A 107 -10.46 3.10 -19.48
N PHE A 108 -10.55 2.14 -18.57
CA PHE A 108 -9.77 0.91 -18.63
C PHE A 108 -10.01 0.15 -19.94
N ARG A 109 -11.27 -0.14 -20.28
CA ARG A 109 -11.63 -0.87 -21.50
C ARG A 109 -11.27 -0.12 -22.77
N ALA A 110 -11.30 1.22 -22.74
CA ALA A 110 -10.91 2.04 -23.88
C ALA A 110 -9.40 2.00 -24.14
N LEU A 111 -8.55 2.05 -23.09
CA LEU A 111 -7.10 2.07 -23.24
C LEU A 111 -6.50 0.65 -23.38
N SER A 112 -7.05 -0.31 -22.65
CA SER A 112 -6.53 -1.67 -22.51
C SER A 112 -7.65 -2.72 -22.69
N PRO A 113 -8.23 -2.85 -23.90
CA PRO A 113 -9.40 -3.71 -24.14
C PRO A 113 -9.13 -5.20 -23.92
N ARG A 114 -7.86 -5.63 -24.05
CA ARG A 114 -7.42 -7.01 -23.81
C ARG A 114 -6.72 -7.20 -22.46
N GLY A 115 -6.42 -6.10 -21.76
CA GLY A 115 -5.75 -6.15 -20.47
C GLY A 115 -6.67 -6.59 -19.37
N LYS A 116 -6.07 -7.02 -18.26
CA LYS A 116 -6.78 -7.26 -17.00
C LYS A 116 -6.34 -6.19 -16.01
N PRO A 117 -7.23 -5.68 -15.15
CA PRO A 117 -6.82 -4.81 -14.05
C PRO A 117 -5.72 -5.49 -13.23
N ILE A 118 -4.79 -4.70 -12.69
CA ILE A 118 -3.89 -5.18 -11.65
C ILE A 118 -4.78 -5.69 -10.52
N GLY A 119 -4.63 -6.96 -10.18
CA GLY A 119 -5.35 -7.61 -9.11
C GLY A 119 -4.38 -8.00 -8.01
N GLU A 120 -4.85 -7.89 -6.77
CA GLU A 120 -4.09 -8.29 -5.61
C GLU A 120 -4.38 -9.76 -5.29
N ILE A 121 -3.35 -10.60 -5.41
CA ILE A 121 -3.49 -12.06 -5.24
C ILE A 121 -2.63 -12.53 -4.08
N VAL A 122 -3.25 -13.25 -3.16
CA VAL A 122 -2.54 -14.02 -2.14
C VAL A 122 -2.18 -15.38 -2.72
N ASP A 123 -0.89 -15.62 -2.99
CA ASP A 123 -0.40 -16.92 -3.44
C ASP A 123 -0.24 -17.87 -2.25
N ILE A 124 -1.35 -18.49 -1.84
CA ILE A 124 -1.43 -19.41 -0.70
C ILE A 124 -0.40 -20.55 -0.83
N HIS A 125 -0.26 -21.11 -2.04
CA HIS A 125 0.65 -22.24 -2.27
C HIS A 125 2.10 -21.83 -2.09
N LYS A 126 2.50 -20.66 -2.61
CA LYS A 126 3.85 -20.13 -2.39
C LYS A 126 4.15 -19.87 -0.92
N HIS A 127 3.16 -19.37 -0.17
CA HIS A 127 3.32 -19.18 1.28
C HIS A 127 3.45 -20.50 2.04
N GLN A 128 2.70 -21.53 1.65
CA GLN A 128 2.83 -22.86 2.24
C GLN A 128 4.24 -23.44 2.00
N ILE A 129 4.74 -23.40 0.75
CA ILE A 129 6.11 -23.85 0.42
C ILE A 129 7.16 -23.11 1.25
N LEU A 130 7.00 -21.78 1.40
CA LEU A 130 7.90 -20.96 2.22
C LEU A 130 7.96 -21.47 3.66
N LEU A 131 6.81 -21.69 4.30
CA LEU A 131 6.72 -22.16 5.68
C LEU A 131 7.32 -23.56 5.84
N GLU A 132 6.96 -24.48 4.94
CA GLU A 132 7.47 -25.85 4.94
C GLU A 132 8.99 -25.90 4.77
N SER A 133 9.56 -25.01 3.95
CA SER A 133 11.02 -24.90 3.75
C SER A 133 11.78 -24.53 5.04
N LEU A 134 11.08 -23.92 6.00
CA LEU A 134 11.60 -23.58 7.33
C LEU A 134 11.19 -24.61 8.40
N GLY A 135 10.56 -25.71 8.02
CA GLY A 135 10.06 -26.73 8.95
C GLY A 135 8.88 -26.24 9.79
N ILE A 136 8.08 -25.30 9.28
CA ILE A 136 6.82 -24.86 9.87
C ILE A 136 5.70 -25.52 9.07
N GLN A 137 4.80 -26.23 9.75
CA GLN A 137 3.68 -26.92 9.12
C GLN A 137 2.41 -26.10 9.40
N PRO A 138 1.89 -25.32 8.43
CA PRO A 138 0.65 -24.60 8.63
C PRO A 138 -0.53 -25.57 8.78
N ASP A 139 -1.46 -25.25 9.67
CA ASP A 139 -2.68 -26.04 9.87
C ASP A 139 -3.88 -25.45 9.11
N SER A 140 -5.05 -26.08 9.29
CA SER A 140 -6.30 -25.62 8.65
C SER A 140 -6.75 -24.22 9.08
N SER A 141 -6.33 -23.73 10.26
CA SER A 141 -6.66 -22.37 10.71
C SER A 141 -5.86 -21.32 9.95
N TRP A 142 -4.59 -21.60 9.65
CA TRP A 142 -3.76 -20.75 8.79
C TRP A 142 -4.37 -20.62 7.39
N LEU A 143 -4.79 -21.74 6.79
CA LEU A 143 -5.38 -21.73 5.45
C LEU A 143 -6.66 -20.87 5.42
N ARG A 144 -7.55 -21.06 6.40
CA ARG A 144 -8.80 -20.28 6.52
C ARG A 144 -8.54 -18.78 6.61
N ASP A 145 -7.50 -18.37 7.34
CA ASP A 145 -7.15 -16.96 7.49
C ASP A 145 -6.63 -16.35 6.19
N LEU A 146 -5.79 -17.09 5.43
CA LEU A 146 -5.34 -16.66 4.12
C LEU A 146 -6.48 -16.57 3.11
N GLU A 147 -7.40 -17.53 3.13
CA GLU A 147 -8.63 -17.48 2.32
C GLU A 147 -9.48 -16.25 2.68
N ALA A 148 -9.62 -15.94 3.97
CA ALA A 148 -10.35 -14.75 4.43
C ALA A 148 -9.69 -13.43 3.99
N ILE A 149 -8.36 -13.33 4.01
CA ILE A 149 -7.63 -12.19 3.44
C ILE A 149 -7.87 -12.11 1.93
N ASN A 150 -7.70 -13.23 1.22
CA ASN A 150 -7.86 -13.28 -0.23
C ASN A 150 -9.28 -12.87 -0.66
N THR A 151 -10.32 -13.33 0.04
CA THR A 151 -11.70 -12.92 -0.18
C THR A 151 -11.89 -11.43 0.06
N ALA A 152 -11.38 -10.86 1.16
CA ALA A 152 -11.55 -9.44 1.44
C ALA A 152 -10.87 -8.55 0.39
N VAL A 153 -9.68 -8.92 -0.05
CA VAL A 153 -8.93 -8.18 -1.07
C VAL A 153 -9.60 -8.26 -2.45
N ASN A 154 -10.12 -9.43 -2.83
CA ASN A 154 -10.77 -9.63 -4.14
C ASN A 154 -12.27 -9.28 -4.17
N SER A 155 -12.89 -9.09 -3.01
CA SER A 155 -14.30 -8.72 -2.88
C SER A 155 -14.49 -7.68 -1.78
N PRO A 156 -14.04 -6.43 -2.00
CA PRO A 156 -13.99 -5.42 -0.94
C PRO A 156 -15.35 -4.91 -0.44
N GLY A 157 -16.44 -5.22 -1.16
CA GLY A 157 -17.79 -4.78 -0.81
C GLY A 157 -17.87 -3.25 -0.72
N GLU A 158 -18.34 -2.76 0.43
CA GLU A 158 -18.51 -1.33 0.71
C GLU A 158 -17.19 -0.55 0.79
N PHE A 159 -16.06 -1.25 0.96
CA PHE A 159 -14.72 -0.64 0.94
C PHE A 159 -14.10 -0.57 -0.46
N LEU A 160 -14.85 -0.87 -1.52
CA LEU A 160 -14.37 -0.77 -2.90
C LEU A 160 -14.19 0.70 -3.31
N ALA A 161 -12.93 1.13 -3.40
CA ALA A 161 -12.54 2.49 -3.78
C ALA A 161 -11.35 2.45 -4.74
N TYR A 162 -11.00 3.59 -5.35
CA TYR A 162 -9.77 3.69 -6.11
C TYR A 162 -8.60 3.84 -5.13
N ILE A 163 -7.72 2.85 -5.07
CA ILE A 163 -6.50 2.86 -4.25
C ILE A 163 -5.30 3.19 -5.11
N HIS A 164 -4.30 3.78 -4.47
CA HIS A 164 -2.99 4.01 -5.05
C HIS A 164 -2.16 2.72 -5.07
N ALA A 165 -2.23 1.89 -4.03
CA ALA A 165 -1.46 0.64 -3.88
C ALA A 165 0.08 0.79 -3.96
N ASP A 166 0.58 2.03 -3.97
CA ASP A 166 1.99 2.39 -3.78
C ASP A 166 2.09 3.82 -3.22
N ALA A 167 1.30 4.11 -2.18
CA ALA A 167 1.18 5.43 -1.57
C ALA A 167 2.41 5.81 -0.72
N CYS A 168 3.60 5.66 -1.29
CA CYS A 168 4.84 5.94 -0.61
C CYS A 168 5.02 7.43 -0.30
N PRO A 169 5.70 7.78 0.81
CA PRO A 169 5.88 9.19 1.18
C PRO A 169 6.56 10.08 0.13
N ASP A 170 7.33 9.52 -0.80
CA ASP A 170 7.91 10.23 -1.93
C ASP A 170 6.92 10.51 -3.08
N ASN A 171 5.84 9.72 -3.17
CA ASN A 171 4.72 9.90 -4.10
C ASN A 171 3.66 10.89 -3.60
N VAL A 172 3.91 11.54 -2.45
CA VAL A 172 2.98 12.52 -1.86
C VAL A 172 3.62 13.90 -1.85
N LEU A 173 3.06 14.81 -2.65
CA LEU A 173 3.52 16.19 -2.79
C LEU A 173 2.72 17.12 -1.88
N ASP A 174 3.39 17.92 -1.06
CA ASP A 174 2.77 18.99 -0.28
C ASP A 174 2.87 20.33 -1.02
N THR A 175 1.72 20.86 -1.43
CA THR A 175 1.62 22.17 -2.11
C THR A 175 1.65 23.36 -1.14
N GLY A 176 1.67 23.11 0.17
CA GLY A 176 1.44 24.08 1.24
C GLY A 176 -0.04 24.42 1.46
N LYS A 177 -0.95 23.84 0.67
CA LYS A 177 -2.41 23.98 0.81
C LYS A 177 -3.10 22.63 0.99
N ALA A 178 -2.62 21.63 0.26
CA ALA A 178 -3.11 20.26 0.29
C ALA A 178 -2.02 19.31 -0.20
N LEU A 179 -2.14 18.04 0.20
CA LEU A 179 -1.36 16.96 -0.36
C LEU A 179 -1.92 16.53 -1.72
N ARG A 180 -1.03 16.11 -2.61
CA ARG A 180 -1.33 15.59 -3.95
C ARG A 180 -0.59 14.27 -4.14
N LEU A 181 -1.29 13.25 -4.59
CA LEU A 181 -0.72 11.94 -4.90
C LEU A 181 -0.25 11.91 -6.36
N VAL A 182 0.89 11.29 -6.63
CA VAL A 182 1.44 11.09 -7.96
C VAL A 182 1.88 9.65 -8.15
N ASP A 183 2.10 9.23 -9.40
CA ASP A 183 2.65 7.91 -9.73
C ASP A 183 1.68 6.74 -9.47
N PHE A 184 0.56 6.71 -10.18
CA PHE A 184 -0.50 5.71 -10.01
C PHE A 184 -0.21 4.40 -10.77
N GLU A 185 1.05 4.00 -10.87
CA GLU A 185 1.51 2.83 -11.63
C GLU A 185 0.96 1.49 -11.13
N THR A 186 0.60 1.43 -9.85
CA THR A 186 -0.09 0.29 -9.23
C THR A 186 -1.56 0.60 -8.92
N GLY A 187 -2.04 1.80 -9.24
CA GLY A 187 -3.35 2.29 -8.84
C GLY A 187 -4.50 1.57 -9.56
N HIS A 188 -5.49 1.11 -8.79
CA HIS A 188 -6.63 0.36 -9.29
C HIS A 188 -7.82 0.46 -8.33
N PHE A 189 -9.00 -0.03 -8.73
CA PHE A 189 -10.10 -0.19 -7.78
C PHE A 189 -9.87 -1.43 -6.92
N GLY A 190 -9.76 -1.24 -5.60
CA GLY A 190 -9.42 -2.27 -4.64
C GLY A 190 -9.98 -1.98 -3.25
N HIS A 191 -9.52 -2.74 -2.25
CA HIS A 191 -9.96 -2.55 -0.87
C HIS A 191 -9.30 -1.31 -0.26
N ALA A 192 -10.08 -0.29 0.09
CA ALA A 192 -9.59 1.02 0.55
C ALA A 192 -8.57 0.94 1.70
N LEU A 193 -8.73 -0.01 2.62
CA LEU A 193 -7.80 -0.17 3.75
C LEU A 193 -6.41 -0.69 3.37
N ILE A 194 -6.18 -1.17 2.14
CA ILE A 194 -4.83 -1.49 1.64
C ILE A 194 -3.94 -0.26 1.76
N ASP A 195 -4.41 0.91 1.35
CA ASP A 195 -3.67 2.16 1.50
C ASP A 195 -3.72 2.71 2.93
N ALA A 196 -4.84 2.53 3.64
CA ALA A 196 -5.01 3.07 4.99
C ALA A 196 -3.99 2.51 6.00
N VAL A 197 -3.59 1.24 5.85
CA VAL A 197 -2.68 0.58 6.79
C VAL A 197 -1.19 0.81 6.50
N TYR A 198 -0.84 1.68 5.55
CA TYR A 198 0.57 1.96 5.21
C TYR A 198 1.39 2.35 6.44
N GLY A 199 0.88 3.24 7.29
CA GLY A 199 1.58 3.64 8.51
C GLY A 199 1.82 2.47 9.47
N ARG A 200 0.80 1.62 9.66
CA ARG A 200 0.86 0.43 10.53
C ARG A 200 1.84 -0.61 10.01
N MET A 201 1.92 -0.78 8.70
CA MET A 201 2.80 -1.75 8.02
C MET A 201 4.13 -1.15 7.54
N MET A 202 4.51 0.01 8.10
CA MET A 202 5.77 0.71 7.85
C MET A 202 6.03 0.97 6.36
N PHE A 203 5.04 1.51 5.66
CA PHE A 203 5.12 1.91 4.25
C PHE A 203 5.63 0.75 3.38
N PRO A 204 4.81 -0.29 3.17
CA PRO A 204 5.27 -1.63 2.84
C PRO A 204 6.01 -1.75 1.50
N SER A 205 5.69 -0.89 0.53
CA SER A 205 6.29 -0.81 -0.80
C SER A 205 7.42 0.22 -0.91
N CYS A 206 7.79 0.91 0.17
CA CYS A 206 8.56 2.15 0.08
C CYS A 206 10.03 1.99 0.47
N TRP A 207 10.94 2.61 -0.28
CA TRP A 207 12.37 2.60 0.04
C TRP A 207 12.68 3.26 1.40
N CYS A 208 11.84 4.19 1.86
CA CYS A 208 12.05 4.93 3.11
C CYS A 208 11.44 4.24 4.35
N ALA A 209 11.09 2.94 4.31
CA ALA A 209 10.40 2.27 5.42
C ALA A 209 11.19 2.30 6.75
N ASN A 210 10.53 2.82 7.79
CA ASN A 210 10.93 2.77 9.20
C ASN A 210 9.67 2.68 10.08
N ARG A 211 9.85 2.40 11.37
CA ARG A 211 8.75 2.37 12.34
C ARG A 211 8.21 3.77 12.62
N LEU A 212 6.91 3.83 12.91
CA LEU A 212 6.26 5.00 13.51
C LEU A 212 5.94 4.70 14.98
N PRO A 213 5.90 5.73 15.86
CA PRO A 213 5.33 5.56 17.19
C PRO A 213 3.87 5.09 17.09
N HIS A 214 3.50 4.08 17.89
CA HIS A 214 2.17 3.46 17.84
C HIS A 214 1.02 4.48 17.98
N ALA A 215 1.16 5.45 18.87
CA ALA A 215 0.17 6.52 19.07
C ALA A 215 -0.09 7.33 17.78
N ILE A 216 0.93 7.53 16.93
CA ILE A 216 0.77 8.25 15.66
C ILE A 216 0.04 7.37 14.64
N VAL A 217 0.35 6.08 14.59
CA VAL A 217 -0.38 5.11 13.74
C VAL A 217 -1.88 5.13 14.09
N GLN A 218 -2.22 5.06 15.39
CA GLN A 218 -3.62 5.14 15.84
C GLN A 218 -4.29 6.47 15.46
N GLN A 219 -3.59 7.60 15.58
CA GLN A 219 -4.13 8.89 15.17
C GLN A 219 -4.36 8.98 13.66
N MET A 220 -3.46 8.42 12.84
CA MET A 220 -3.65 8.33 11.38
C MET A 220 -4.90 7.51 11.06
N GLU A 221 -5.06 6.34 11.68
CA GLU A 221 -6.21 5.45 11.46
C GLU A 221 -7.53 6.10 11.87
N ASN A 222 -7.56 6.78 13.02
CA ASN A 222 -8.73 7.52 13.48
C ASN A 222 -9.07 8.68 12.54
N THR A 223 -8.06 9.43 12.07
CA THR A 223 -8.24 10.52 11.09
C THR A 223 -8.80 9.98 9.78
N TYR A 224 -8.24 8.89 9.30
CA TYR A 224 -8.66 8.24 8.06
C TYR A 224 -10.11 7.75 8.17
N ARG A 225 -10.42 7.00 9.24
CA ARG A 225 -11.74 6.42 9.49
C ARG A 225 -12.83 7.48 9.56
N ALA A 226 -12.60 8.56 10.32
CA ALA A 226 -13.57 9.63 10.50
C ALA A 226 -14.01 10.29 9.17
N LEU A 227 -13.10 10.40 8.20
CA LEU A 227 -13.40 10.95 6.87
C LEU A 227 -14.04 9.90 5.96
N LEU A 228 -13.57 8.65 6.01
CA LEU A 228 -14.12 7.55 5.19
C LEU A 228 -15.60 7.28 5.52
N CYS A 229 -15.99 7.34 6.80
CA CYS A 229 -17.37 7.08 7.25
C CYS A 229 -18.42 7.93 6.51
N GLN A 230 -18.05 9.12 6.04
CA GLN A 230 -18.96 10.00 5.30
C GLN A 230 -19.49 9.39 4.00
N GLN A 231 -18.75 8.46 3.39
CA GLN A 231 -19.14 7.76 2.15
C GLN A 231 -19.18 6.23 2.31
N CYS A 232 -18.73 5.70 3.46
CA CYS A 232 -18.75 4.28 3.80
C CYS A 232 -19.28 4.10 5.24
N PRO A 233 -20.61 4.13 5.47
CA PRO A 233 -21.17 4.01 6.81
C PRO A 233 -20.78 2.71 7.53
N ALA A 234 -20.47 1.63 6.79
CA ALA A 234 -19.96 0.39 7.35
C ALA A 234 -18.65 0.56 8.14
N ALA A 235 -17.86 1.60 7.83
CA ALA A 235 -16.67 1.94 8.59
C ALA A 235 -16.99 2.46 10.01
N GLU A 236 -18.23 2.85 10.33
CA GLU A 236 -18.63 3.26 11.67
C GLU A 236 -18.70 2.09 12.66
N ASP A 237 -18.95 0.86 12.19
CA ASP A 237 -18.92 -0.33 13.04
C ASP A 237 -17.48 -0.76 13.29
N ASP A 238 -17.06 -0.72 14.57
CA ASP A 238 -15.71 -1.11 15.00
C ASP A 238 -15.32 -2.50 14.52
N ARG A 239 -16.23 -3.48 14.63
CA ARG A 239 -15.93 -4.86 14.26
C ARG A 239 -15.69 -5.01 12.76
N ILE A 240 -16.44 -4.27 11.94
CA ILE A 240 -16.26 -4.29 10.49
C ILE A 240 -14.93 -3.63 10.12
N PHE A 241 -14.66 -2.43 10.66
CA PHE A 241 -13.45 -1.68 10.34
C PHE A 241 -12.18 -2.40 10.81
N GLU A 242 -12.17 -2.90 12.05
CA GLU A 242 -11.03 -3.62 12.63
C GLU A 242 -10.75 -4.92 11.88
N ALA A 243 -11.77 -5.71 11.53
CA ALA A 243 -11.59 -6.92 10.74
C ALA A 243 -11.03 -6.62 9.34
N ALA A 244 -11.45 -5.52 8.72
CA ALA A 244 -10.93 -5.07 7.43
C ALA A 244 -9.47 -4.57 7.55
N LEU A 245 -9.14 -3.87 8.64
CA LEU A 245 -7.79 -3.39 8.94
C LEU A 245 -6.81 -4.55 9.16
N VAL A 246 -7.19 -5.56 9.95
CA VAL A 246 -6.33 -6.74 10.20
C VAL A 246 -6.08 -7.50 8.90
N LYS A 247 -7.10 -7.66 8.05
CA LYS A 247 -6.95 -8.34 6.74
C LYS A 247 -6.04 -7.56 5.80
N ALA A 248 -6.14 -6.22 5.76
CA ALA A 248 -5.23 -5.39 4.99
C ALA A 248 -3.78 -5.46 5.50
N CYS A 249 -3.57 -5.53 6.82
CA CYS A 249 -2.25 -5.77 7.40
C CYS A 249 -1.70 -7.15 7.02
N GLY A 250 -2.55 -8.18 7.08
CA GLY A 250 -2.22 -9.54 6.65
C GLY A 250 -1.83 -9.59 5.17
N PHE A 251 -2.58 -8.90 4.30
CA PHE A 251 -2.23 -8.75 2.89
C PHE A 251 -0.82 -8.18 2.70
N TRP A 252 -0.46 -7.08 3.37
CA TRP A 252 0.88 -6.49 3.23
C TRP A 252 2.01 -7.35 3.80
N LEU A 253 1.75 -8.11 4.86
CA LEU A 253 2.70 -9.12 5.35
C LEU A 253 2.94 -10.19 4.27
N LEU A 254 1.87 -10.77 3.72
CA LEU A 254 1.94 -11.80 2.69
C LEU A 254 2.60 -11.26 1.41
N TYR A 255 2.23 -10.08 0.96
CA TYR A 255 2.88 -9.39 -0.16
C TYR A 255 4.39 -9.24 0.07
N THR A 256 4.80 -8.78 1.26
CA THR A 256 6.22 -8.63 1.62
C THR A 256 6.96 -9.96 1.53
N LEU A 257 6.40 -11.02 2.11
CA LEU A 257 7.01 -12.35 2.09
C LEU A 257 7.13 -12.88 0.66
N THR A 258 6.07 -12.78 -0.13
CA THR A 258 6.03 -13.22 -1.53
C THR A 258 7.06 -12.48 -2.37
N ARG A 259 7.27 -11.18 -2.13
CA ARG A 259 8.16 -10.36 -2.92
C ARG A 259 9.63 -10.48 -2.53
N HIS A 260 9.92 -10.61 -1.23
CA HIS A 260 11.28 -10.38 -0.73
C HIS A 260 11.92 -11.56 -0.01
N PHE A 261 11.14 -12.52 0.48
CA PHE A 261 11.67 -13.57 1.36
C PHE A 261 12.77 -14.40 0.72
N GLU A 262 12.57 -14.83 -0.54
CA GLU A 262 13.54 -15.67 -1.25
C GLU A 262 14.90 -14.98 -1.43
N SER A 263 14.92 -13.67 -1.68
CA SER A 263 16.16 -12.91 -1.77
C SER A 263 16.80 -12.77 -0.38
N ALA A 264 15.99 -12.41 0.62
CA ALA A 264 16.42 -12.16 1.99
C ALA A 264 16.98 -13.42 2.68
N SER A 265 16.47 -14.60 2.34
CA SER A 265 16.96 -15.87 2.87
C SER A 265 18.41 -16.14 2.45
N ARG A 266 18.80 -15.71 1.23
CA ARG A 266 20.16 -15.85 0.69
C ARG A 266 21.09 -14.76 1.21
N LYS A 267 20.65 -13.49 1.13
CA LYS A 267 21.47 -12.33 1.50
C LYS A 267 20.59 -11.18 1.96
N ASP A 268 21.01 -10.50 3.02
CA ASP A 268 20.38 -9.23 3.38
C ASP A 268 20.90 -8.10 2.49
N ILE A 269 19.99 -7.30 1.95
CA ILE A 269 20.30 -6.18 1.08
C ILE A 269 19.62 -4.92 1.60
N SER A 270 20.31 -3.78 1.47
CA SER A 270 19.74 -2.48 1.78
C SER A 270 18.76 -2.07 0.68
N TRP A 271 17.62 -1.53 1.09
CA TRP A 271 16.70 -0.83 0.22
C TRP A 271 16.38 0.52 0.88
N GLY A 272 17.01 1.58 0.39
CA GLY A 272 16.88 2.89 0.99
C GLY A 272 17.48 2.96 2.40
N VAL A 273 16.65 3.30 3.38
CA VAL A 273 17.10 3.57 4.77
C VAL A 273 17.12 2.34 5.70
N SER A 274 16.72 1.17 5.19
CA SER A 274 16.64 -0.06 5.98
C SER A 274 16.85 -1.32 5.12
N THR A 275 17.17 -2.44 5.75
CA THR A 275 17.39 -3.71 5.03
C THR A 275 16.11 -4.50 4.83
N ILE A 276 16.13 -5.43 3.87
CA ILE A 276 14.99 -6.31 3.61
C ILE A 276 14.68 -7.21 4.82
N ARG A 277 15.69 -7.76 5.51
CA ARG A 277 15.44 -8.59 6.71
C ARG A 277 14.81 -7.78 7.84
N GLN A 278 15.26 -6.53 8.08
CA GLN A 278 14.64 -5.65 9.07
C GLN A 278 13.15 -5.46 8.80
N ARG A 279 12.77 -5.25 7.53
CA ARG A 279 11.38 -5.04 7.12
C ARG A 279 10.53 -6.29 7.30
N ILE A 280 11.04 -7.47 6.95
CA ILE A 280 10.33 -8.74 7.14
C ILE A 280 10.04 -8.97 8.63
N LEU A 281 11.05 -8.84 9.49
CA LEU A 281 10.90 -9.01 10.93
C LEU A 281 9.91 -7.99 11.51
N ALA A 282 10.04 -6.71 11.13
CA ALA A 282 9.17 -5.66 11.66
C ALA A 282 7.70 -5.81 11.25
N ARG A 283 7.43 -6.30 10.03
CA ARG A 283 6.06 -6.53 9.53
C ARG A 283 5.42 -7.78 10.12
N LEU A 284 6.21 -8.82 10.42
CA LEU A 284 5.73 -9.95 11.23
C LEU A 284 5.30 -9.46 12.61
N GLU A 285 6.14 -8.67 13.28
CA GLU A 285 5.84 -8.09 14.59
C GLU A 285 4.59 -7.18 14.56
N ALA A 286 4.46 -6.33 13.54
CA ALA A 286 3.28 -5.47 13.38
C ALA A 286 2.00 -6.27 13.16
N PHE A 287 2.05 -7.29 12.30
CA PHE A 287 0.88 -8.13 12.03
C PHE A 287 0.48 -8.92 13.27
N ILE A 288 1.42 -9.55 13.99
CA ILE A 288 1.14 -10.29 15.23
C ILE A 288 0.47 -9.37 16.25
N ALA A 289 1.05 -8.18 16.51
CA ALA A 289 0.48 -7.22 17.44
C ALA A 289 -0.94 -6.79 17.04
N THR A 290 -1.17 -6.54 15.74
CA THR A 290 -2.48 -6.12 15.22
C THR A 290 -3.52 -7.24 15.29
N SER A 291 -3.11 -8.46 14.97
CA SER A 291 -3.97 -9.65 15.07
C SER A 291 -4.40 -9.92 16.52
N GLN A 292 -3.47 -9.78 17.47
CA GLN A 292 -3.73 -9.91 18.91
C GLN A 292 -4.60 -8.76 19.45
N GLU A 293 -4.32 -7.51 19.04
CA GLU A 293 -5.07 -6.30 19.43
C GLU A 293 -6.56 -6.45 19.13
N PHE A 294 -6.91 -6.97 17.95
CA PHE A 294 -8.30 -7.11 17.50
C PHE A 294 -8.86 -8.53 17.56
N ASN A 295 -8.06 -9.50 18.04
CA ASN A 295 -8.41 -10.92 18.14
C ASN A 295 -8.95 -11.50 16.82
N GLN A 296 -8.21 -11.29 15.72
CA GLN A 296 -8.57 -11.70 14.36
C GLN A 296 -7.43 -12.48 13.70
N LEU A 297 -7.74 -13.40 12.78
CA LEU A 297 -6.76 -14.21 12.04
C LEU A 297 -5.77 -15.01 12.93
N PRO A 298 -6.25 -15.81 13.90
CA PRO A 298 -5.39 -16.48 14.88
C PRO A 298 -4.45 -17.54 14.26
N GLY A 299 -4.85 -18.22 13.19
CA GLY A 299 -4.02 -19.21 12.50
C GLY A 299 -2.82 -18.56 11.80
N LEU A 300 -3.03 -17.42 11.15
CA LEU A 300 -1.94 -16.63 10.60
C LEU A 300 -1.08 -15.98 11.69
N CYS A 301 -1.67 -15.55 12.81
CA CYS A 301 -0.93 -15.03 13.97
C CYS A 301 0.06 -16.06 14.52
N ASN A 302 -0.44 -17.23 14.90
CA ASN A 302 0.36 -18.33 15.46
C ASN A 302 1.48 -18.76 14.49
N THR A 303 1.18 -18.79 13.20
CA THR A 303 2.18 -19.14 12.17
C THR A 303 3.23 -18.04 12.00
N SER A 304 2.81 -16.77 12.09
CA SER A 304 3.72 -15.61 12.03
C SER A 304 4.64 -15.55 13.26
N GLU A 305 4.15 -15.91 14.44
CA GLU A 305 4.97 -16.03 15.66
C GLU A 305 6.05 -17.10 15.52
N GLN A 306 5.70 -18.29 15.02
CA GLN A 306 6.66 -19.36 14.73
C GLN A 306 7.70 -18.91 13.69
N LEU A 307 7.25 -18.26 12.62
CA LEU A 307 8.13 -17.74 11.58
C LEU A 307 9.08 -16.68 12.13
N LEU A 308 8.57 -15.71 12.90
CA LEU A 308 9.38 -14.66 13.53
C LEU A 308 10.45 -15.27 14.45
N ALA A 309 10.08 -16.25 15.28
CA ALA A 309 11.01 -16.93 16.18
C ALA A 309 12.14 -17.64 15.40
N ARG A 310 11.81 -18.37 14.33
CA ARG A 310 12.81 -19.02 13.46
C ARG A 310 13.72 -18.01 12.78
N LEU A 311 13.15 -16.93 12.23
CA LEU A 311 13.93 -15.90 11.55
C LEU A 311 14.84 -15.14 12.51
N ARG A 312 14.40 -14.83 13.72
CA ARG A 312 15.28 -14.21 14.74
C ARG A 312 16.45 -15.09 15.15
N GLN A 313 16.29 -16.41 15.14
CA GLN A 313 17.41 -17.34 15.35
C GLN A 313 18.39 -17.32 14.17
N HIS A 314 17.89 -17.36 12.93
CA HIS A 314 18.73 -17.39 11.72
C HIS A 314 19.35 -16.03 11.38
N TRP A 315 18.71 -14.93 11.77
CA TRP A 315 19.10 -13.56 11.50
C TRP A 315 19.44 -12.83 12.80
N SER A 316 20.17 -13.50 13.69
CA SER A 316 20.47 -13.03 15.06
C SER A 316 21.26 -11.72 15.12
N ASN A 317 21.91 -11.34 14.01
CA ASN A 317 22.66 -10.09 13.86
C ASN A 317 21.85 -8.95 13.21
N VAL A 318 20.59 -9.18 12.83
CA VAL A 318 19.74 -8.16 12.23
C VAL A 318 19.12 -7.30 13.34
N PRO A 319 19.47 -6.00 13.43
CA PRO A 319 18.88 -5.12 14.43
C PRO A 319 17.41 -4.82 14.10
N ASP A 320 16.67 -4.31 15.08
CA ASP A 320 15.29 -3.90 14.84
C ASP A 320 15.21 -2.77 13.82
N LEU A 321 14.10 -2.72 13.08
CA LEU A 321 13.81 -1.58 12.22
C LEU A 321 13.64 -0.33 13.11
N PRO A 322 14.43 0.73 12.90
CA PRO A 322 14.39 1.89 13.79
C PRO A 322 13.12 2.71 13.55
N LEU A 323 12.83 3.64 14.47
CA LEU A 323 11.87 4.71 14.21
C LEU A 323 12.39 5.61 13.08
N TYR A 324 11.48 6.26 12.35
CA TYR A 324 11.87 7.36 11.45
C TYR A 324 12.71 8.42 12.19
N PRO A 325 13.71 9.05 11.53
CA PRO A 325 14.57 10.05 12.15
C PRO A 325 13.84 11.11 12.97
N ALA A 326 12.71 11.63 12.45
CA ALA A 326 11.90 12.64 13.14
C ALA A 326 11.32 12.19 14.50
N PHE A 327 11.30 10.89 14.79
CA PHE A 327 10.79 10.29 16.02
C PHE A 327 11.87 9.66 16.90
N GLN A 328 13.13 9.67 16.48
CA GLN A 328 14.23 9.21 17.31
C GLN A 328 14.52 10.26 18.39
N ARG A 329 14.76 9.80 19.63
CA ARG A 329 15.25 10.71 20.68
C ARG A 329 16.69 11.09 20.31
N ARG A 330 16.95 12.39 20.23
CA ARG A 330 18.30 12.93 20.12
C ARG A 330 19.02 12.86 21.46
#